data_AF-A0A7S1ZFZ0-F1
#
_entry.id   AF-A0A7S1ZFZ0-F1
#
_cell.length_a   1.000
_cell.length_b   1.000
_cell.length_c   1.000
_cell.angle_alpha   90.00
_cell.angle_beta   90.00
_cell.angle_gamma   90.00
#
_symmetry.space_group_name_H-M   'P 1'
#
loop_
_entity.id
_entity.type
_entity.pdbx_description
1 polymer ?
#
loop_
_entity_poly.entity_id
_entity_poly.type
_entity_poly.pdbx_seq_one_letter_code
_entity_poly.pdbx_strand_id
1 'polypeptide(L)'
;GLGGILARLNVSNVALRHRPKRDNGTLSSASRGCCYDGYVLGASDLPDGSIDLVSVDGRARELCLGEAVRLVRPAGGVLVLDNSNRERYREAIEELVPGAWLRHDASVRGNLTKEQRHWIERDDLYTTFWISREE
;
A
#
# COMPACT_ATOMS: atom_id res chain seq x y z
N GLY A 1 11.28 8.94 16.81
CA GLY A 1 10.28 8.38 15.87
C GLY A 1 9.75 9.46 14.96
N LEU A 2 9.07 9.09 13.87
CA LEU A 2 8.59 10.03 12.84
C LEU A 2 7.78 11.20 13.43
N GLY A 3 6.90 10.95 14.41
CA GLY A 3 6.13 12.03 15.06
C GLY A 3 6.99 13.12 15.70
N GLY A 4 8.12 12.76 16.31
CA GLY A 4 9.07 13.75 16.86
C GLY A 4 9.81 14.54 15.77
N ILE A 5 10.03 13.94 14.60
CA ILE A 5 10.62 14.64 13.45
C ILE A 5 9.62 15.65 12.89
N LEU A 6 8.35 15.25 12.71
CA LEU A 6 7.29 16.14 12.24
C LEU A 6 7.09 17.34 13.17
N ALA A 7 7.05 17.09 14.48
CA ALA A 7 6.93 18.14 15.50
C ALA A 7 8.14 19.10 15.47
N ARG A 8 9.36 18.57 15.42
CA ARG A 8 10.60 19.38 15.38
C ARG A 8 10.68 20.25 14.12
N LEU A 9 10.14 19.78 13.00
CA LEU A 9 10.13 20.49 11.73
C LEU A 9 8.86 21.34 11.52
N ASN A 10 7.96 21.39 12.50
CA ASN A 10 6.69 22.12 12.44
C ASN A 10 5.82 21.75 11.22
N VAL A 11 5.78 20.47 10.87
CA VAL A 11 4.96 19.94 9.76
C VAL A 11 3.55 19.68 10.26
N SER A 12 2.58 20.49 9.83
CA SER A 12 1.18 20.44 10.30
C SER A 12 0.19 19.81 9.31
N ASN A 13 0.58 19.63 8.05
CA ASN A 13 -0.24 19.06 6.99
C ASN A 13 -0.14 17.52 6.92
N VAL A 14 0.24 16.87 8.01
CA VAL A 14 0.40 15.40 8.08
C VAL A 14 -0.35 14.87 9.29
N ALA A 15 -1.34 14.01 9.04
CA ALA A 15 -2.01 13.24 10.08
C ALA A 15 -1.32 11.88 10.25
N LEU A 16 -0.44 11.75 11.25
CA LEU A 16 0.25 10.49 11.55
C LEU A 16 -0.58 9.61 12.49
N ARG A 17 -0.88 8.38 12.08
CA ARG A 17 -1.62 7.39 12.89
C ARG A 17 -0.73 6.21 13.24
N HIS A 18 -0.43 6.01 14.52
CA HIS A 18 0.35 4.86 14.98
C HIS A 18 -0.57 3.69 15.36
N ARG A 19 -0.38 2.54 14.69
CA ARG A 19 -1.17 1.32 14.88
C ARG A 19 -0.23 0.11 15.05
N PRO A 20 0.11 -0.27 16.30
CA PRO A 20 1.03 -1.37 16.54
C PRO A 20 0.39 -2.72 16.15
N LYS A 21 1.24 -3.70 15.81
CA LYS A 21 0.80 -5.09 15.67
C LYS A 21 0.21 -5.60 17.00
N ARG A 22 -0.69 -6.59 16.91
CA ARG A 22 -1.25 -7.28 18.08
C ARG A 22 -0.96 -8.77 18.02
N ASP A 23 -0.93 -9.38 19.20
CA ASP A 23 -0.74 -10.82 19.34
C ASP A 23 -2.03 -11.59 19.02
N ASN A 24 -3.20 -10.94 19.08
CA ASN A 24 -4.51 -11.48 18.72
C ASN A 24 -5.32 -10.54 17.80
N GLY A 25 -6.27 -11.10 17.05
CA GLY A 25 -7.08 -10.39 16.06
C GLY A 25 -7.64 -11.33 14.99
N THR A 26 -8.37 -10.78 14.03
CA THR A 26 -9.03 -11.53 12.95
C THR A 26 -8.31 -11.37 11.61
N LEU A 27 -7.47 -10.34 11.47
CA LEU A 27 -6.75 -10.02 10.23
C LEU A 27 -5.27 -10.40 10.33
N SER A 28 -4.98 -11.67 10.04
CA SER A 28 -3.61 -12.21 10.01
C SER A 28 -2.93 -11.96 8.66
N SER A 29 -1.74 -11.36 8.67
CA SER A 29 -0.92 -11.20 7.46
C SER A 29 -0.17 -12.49 7.13
N ALA A 30 -0.15 -12.85 5.84
CA ALA A 30 0.56 -14.04 5.36
C ALA A 30 2.10 -13.98 5.54
N SER A 31 2.70 -12.77 5.57
CA SER A 31 4.17 -12.64 5.59
C SER A 31 4.90 -12.94 6.90
N ARG A 32 4.31 -12.68 8.08
CA ARG A 32 5.07 -12.71 9.36
C ARG A 32 4.27 -13.10 10.61
N GLY A 33 3.08 -13.70 10.45
CA GLY A 33 2.27 -14.24 11.55
C GLY A 33 2.12 -13.31 12.76
N CYS A 34 1.12 -12.42 12.73
CA CYS A 34 0.53 -11.65 13.84
C CYS A 34 -0.61 -10.78 13.25
N CYS A 35 -1.46 -10.23 14.11
CA CYS A 35 -2.70 -9.56 13.73
C CYS A 35 -2.51 -8.05 13.50
N TYR A 36 -2.97 -7.56 12.35
CA TYR A 36 -2.78 -6.17 11.90
C TYR A 36 -4.10 -5.41 11.81
N ASP A 37 -5.15 -5.85 12.50
CA ASP A 37 -6.51 -5.31 12.39
C ASP A 37 -6.57 -3.79 12.48
N GLY A 38 -5.98 -3.23 13.54
CA GLY A 38 -5.94 -1.78 13.74
C GLY A 38 -5.06 -1.03 12.74
N TYR A 39 -4.09 -1.71 12.12
CA TYR A 39 -3.24 -1.15 11.06
C TYR A 39 -3.98 -1.16 9.71
N VAL A 40 -4.62 -2.28 9.35
CA VAL A 40 -5.43 -2.43 8.13
C VAL A 40 -6.60 -1.44 8.16
N LEU A 41 -7.38 -1.46 9.25
CA LEU A 41 -8.55 -0.58 9.44
C LEU A 41 -8.16 0.82 9.95
N GLY A 42 -6.88 1.21 9.85
CA GLY A 42 -6.37 2.44 10.43
C GLY A 42 -6.98 3.72 9.84
N ALA A 43 -7.67 3.61 8.71
CA ALA A 43 -8.33 4.67 7.95
C ALA A 43 -9.83 4.40 7.73
N SER A 44 -10.45 3.50 8.48
CA SER A 44 -11.87 3.13 8.32
C SER A 44 -12.86 4.28 8.61
N ASP A 45 -12.42 5.31 9.33
CA ASP A 45 -13.15 6.54 9.60
C ASP A 45 -13.09 7.57 8.45
N LEU A 46 -12.26 7.35 7.43
CA LEU A 46 -12.20 8.21 6.26
C LEU A 46 -13.29 7.80 5.25
N PRO A 47 -13.95 8.77 4.58
CA PRO A 47 -14.97 8.47 3.58
C PRO A 47 -14.40 7.70 2.39
N ASP A 48 -15.26 6.91 1.75
CA ASP A 48 -14.94 6.25 0.49
C ASP A 48 -14.62 7.29 -0.59
N GLY A 49 -13.66 6.98 -1.44
CA GLY A 49 -13.29 7.85 -2.56
C GLY A 49 -12.71 9.21 -2.16
N SER A 50 -12.25 9.39 -0.91
CA SER A 50 -11.80 10.69 -0.41
C SER A 50 -10.33 11.01 -0.68
N ILE A 51 -9.55 10.09 -1.26
CA ILE A 51 -8.09 10.22 -1.36
C ILE A 51 -7.62 10.20 -2.82
N ASP A 52 -6.85 11.23 -3.23
CA ASP A 52 -6.30 11.33 -4.58
C ASP A 52 -5.20 10.29 -4.87
N LEU A 53 -4.42 9.92 -3.86
CA LEU A 53 -3.31 8.97 -3.95
C LEU A 53 -3.25 8.09 -2.71
N VAL A 54 -3.35 6.77 -2.88
CA VAL A 54 -3.13 5.79 -1.81
C VAL A 54 -1.95 4.90 -2.18
N SER A 55 -0.99 4.76 -1.25
CA SER A 55 0.18 3.88 -1.42
C SER A 55 0.17 2.77 -0.39
N VAL A 56 0.25 1.53 -0.87
CA VAL A 56 0.33 0.31 -0.06
C VAL A 56 1.77 -0.21 -0.09
N ASP A 57 2.57 0.26 0.86
CA ASP A 57 3.98 -0.08 1.01
C ASP A 57 4.33 -0.43 2.47
N GLY A 58 3.77 -1.55 2.96
CA GLY A 58 3.98 -1.92 4.37
C GLY A 58 3.79 -3.39 4.69
N ARG A 59 3.09 -3.65 5.79
CA ARG A 59 2.69 -5.00 6.25
C ARG A 59 1.26 -5.28 5.83
N ALA A 60 0.87 -6.56 5.84
CA ALA A 60 -0.49 -6.99 5.48
C ALA A 60 -1.01 -6.39 4.16
N ARG A 61 -0.12 -6.20 3.16
CA ARG A 61 -0.43 -5.44 1.94
C ARG A 61 -1.67 -5.98 1.22
N GLU A 62 -1.86 -7.30 1.23
CA GLU A 62 -3.05 -7.98 0.70
C GLU A 62 -4.37 -7.53 1.35
N LEU A 63 -4.35 -7.25 2.66
CA LEU A 63 -5.52 -6.78 3.41
C LEU A 63 -5.67 -5.25 3.31
N CYS A 64 -4.55 -4.53 3.36
CA CYS A 64 -4.54 -3.07 3.16
C CYS A 64 -5.01 -2.66 1.77
N LEU A 65 -4.88 -3.54 0.77
CA LEU A 65 -5.34 -3.27 -0.59
C LEU A 65 -6.85 -3.04 -0.65
N GLY A 66 -7.65 -3.77 0.14
CA GLY A 66 -9.10 -3.57 0.19
C GLY A 66 -9.49 -2.18 0.69
N GLU A 67 -8.89 -1.74 1.81
CA GLU A 67 -9.08 -0.37 2.30
C GLU A 67 -8.54 0.66 1.32
N ALA A 68 -7.44 0.37 0.63
CA ALA A 68 -6.88 1.29 -0.35
C ALA A 68 -7.81 1.50 -1.55
N VAL A 69 -8.41 0.44 -2.09
CA VAL A 69 -9.40 0.55 -3.18
C VAL A 69 -10.60 1.39 -2.75
N ARG A 70 -11.13 1.16 -1.55
CA ARG A 70 -12.25 1.93 -0.99
C ARG A 70 -11.94 3.43 -0.88
N LEU A 71 -10.72 3.78 -0.46
CA LEU A 71 -10.32 5.17 -0.19
C LEU A 71 -9.98 5.98 -1.45
N VAL A 72 -9.49 5.32 -2.50
CA VAL A 72 -9.04 6.01 -3.73
C VAL A 72 -10.24 6.66 -4.41
N ARG A 73 -10.12 7.95 -4.75
CA ARG A 73 -11.18 8.68 -5.46
C ARG A 73 -11.65 7.92 -6.72
N PRO A 74 -12.94 7.91 -7.08
CA PRO A 74 -13.44 7.06 -8.16
C PRO A 74 -12.91 7.41 -9.56
N ALA A 75 -12.63 8.70 -9.81
CA ALA A 75 -12.12 9.19 -11.08
C ALA A 75 -10.75 9.86 -10.91
N GLY A 76 -9.75 9.35 -11.61
CA GLY A 76 -8.39 9.91 -11.66
C GLY A 76 -7.55 9.68 -10.40
N GLY A 77 -8.07 8.95 -9.41
CA GLY A 77 -7.35 8.55 -8.22
C GLY A 77 -6.23 7.59 -8.54
N VAL A 78 -5.18 7.59 -7.72
CA VAL A 78 -4.01 6.75 -7.95
C VAL A 78 -3.84 5.78 -6.79
N LEU A 79 -3.87 4.49 -7.11
CA LEU A 79 -3.49 3.42 -6.21
C LEU A 79 -2.08 2.96 -6.55
N VAL A 80 -1.20 2.84 -5.57
CA VAL A 80 0.16 2.29 -5.74
C VAL A 80 0.32 1.08 -4.85
N LEU A 81 0.79 -0.04 -5.40
CA LEU A 81 1.16 -1.24 -4.65
C LEU A 81 2.62 -1.57 -4.90
N ASP A 82 3.42 -1.52 -3.83
CA ASP A 82 4.84 -1.88 -3.88
C ASP A 82 5.06 -3.41 -3.82
N ASN A 83 6.11 -3.91 -4.48
CA ASN A 83 6.38 -5.33 -4.76
C ASN A 83 5.13 -6.11 -5.20
N SER A 84 4.35 -5.55 -6.12
CA SER A 84 3.04 -6.07 -6.55
C SER A 84 3.11 -7.43 -7.27
N ASN A 85 4.31 -7.85 -7.69
CA ASN A 85 4.60 -9.15 -8.30
C ASN A 85 4.59 -10.33 -7.31
N ARG A 86 4.52 -10.11 -6.00
CA ARG A 86 4.53 -11.22 -5.03
C ARG A 86 3.27 -12.06 -5.16
N GLU A 87 3.43 -13.37 -5.33
CA GLU A 87 2.33 -14.32 -5.57
C GLU A 87 1.17 -14.17 -4.59
N ARG A 88 1.46 -13.97 -3.30
CA ARG A 88 0.45 -13.80 -2.24
C ARG A 88 -0.47 -12.57 -2.40
N TYR A 89 -0.18 -11.67 -3.33
CA TYR A 89 -1.03 -10.51 -3.64
C TYR A 89 -1.94 -10.75 -4.85
N ARG A 90 -1.69 -11.81 -5.63
CA ARG A 90 -2.35 -12.01 -6.92
C ARG A 90 -3.88 -12.11 -6.79
N GLU A 91 -4.35 -12.97 -5.88
CA GLU A 91 -5.78 -13.14 -5.58
C GLU A 91 -6.42 -11.82 -5.15
N ALA A 92 -5.82 -11.11 -4.17
CA ALA A 92 -6.33 -9.82 -3.71
C ALA A 92 -6.35 -8.75 -4.83
N ILE A 93 -5.38 -8.75 -5.74
CA ILE A 93 -5.38 -7.83 -6.89
C ILE A 93 -6.53 -8.17 -7.84
N GLU A 94 -6.70 -9.45 -8.18
CA GLU A 94 -7.74 -9.94 -9.10
C GLU A 94 -9.15 -9.69 -8.55
N GLU A 95 -9.36 -9.85 -7.25
CA GLU A 95 -10.66 -9.70 -6.60
C GLU A 95 -11.03 -8.25 -6.27
N LEU A 96 -10.06 -7.45 -5.83
CA LEU A 96 -10.35 -6.15 -5.22
C LEU A 96 -10.16 -4.97 -6.16
N VAL A 97 -9.24 -5.04 -7.13
CA VAL A 97 -8.93 -3.90 -7.99
C VAL A 97 -9.81 -3.94 -9.23
N PRO A 98 -10.65 -2.92 -9.48
CA PRO A 98 -11.55 -2.93 -10.63
C PRO A 98 -10.79 -3.06 -11.96
N GLY A 99 -11.21 -4.00 -12.81
CA GLY A 99 -10.59 -4.24 -14.12
C GLY A 99 -10.66 -3.05 -15.08
N ALA A 100 -11.58 -2.11 -14.84
CA ALA A 100 -11.71 -0.87 -15.61
C ALA A 100 -10.61 0.15 -15.31
N TRP A 101 -9.90 0.03 -14.18
CA TRP A 101 -8.84 0.96 -13.82
C TRP A 101 -7.62 0.80 -14.72
N LEU A 102 -7.00 1.93 -15.09
CA LEU A 102 -5.83 1.90 -15.96
C LEU A 102 -4.61 1.42 -15.18
N ARG A 103 -4.13 0.21 -15.49
CA ARG A 103 -2.97 -0.41 -14.87
C ARG A 103 -1.66 0.01 -15.55
N HIS A 104 -0.67 0.33 -14.74
CA HIS A 104 0.71 0.56 -15.15
C HIS A 104 1.68 -0.19 -14.24
N ASP A 105 2.57 -0.96 -14.84
CA ASP A 105 3.59 -1.71 -14.13
C ASP A 105 4.96 -1.05 -14.33
N ALA A 106 5.64 -0.76 -13.22
CA ALA A 106 6.97 -0.20 -13.17
C ALA A 106 7.93 -1.21 -12.54
N SER A 107 8.97 -1.57 -13.29
CA SER A 107 10.08 -2.38 -12.79
C SER A 107 11.40 -1.74 -13.19
N VAL A 108 12.44 -2.02 -12.43
CA VAL A 108 13.77 -1.45 -12.73
C VAL A 108 14.27 -2.02 -14.06
N ARG A 109 14.62 -1.12 -14.99
CA ARG A 109 15.25 -1.44 -16.27
C ARG A 109 16.61 -0.76 -16.36
N GLY A 110 17.66 -1.50 -16.77
CA GLY A 110 18.99 -0.95 -17.08
C GLY A 110 20.13 -1.47 -16.19
N ASN A 111 21.32 -0.88 -16.36
CA ASN A 111 22.52 -1.27 -15.63
C ASN A 111 22.45 -0.84 -14.16
N LEU A 112 22.44 -1.83 -13.26
CA LEU A 112 22.36 -1.61 -11.82
C LEU A 112 23.75 -1.37 -11.23
N THR A 113 23.85 -0.33 -10.39
CA THR A 113 24.97 -0.21 -9.45
C THR A 113 25.00 -1.40 -8.50
N LYS A 114 26.16 -1.69 -7.91
CA LYS A 114 26.33 -2.81 -6.97
C LYS A 114 25.38 -2.69 -5.75
N GLU A 115 25.12 -1.47 -5.29
CA GLU A 115 24.21 -1.19 -4.18
C GLU A 115 22.74 -1.41 -4.56
N GLN A 116 22.32 -0.98 -5.75
CA GLN A 116 20.96 -1.21 -6.24
C GLN A 116 20.68 -2.70 -6.45
N ARG A 117 21.69 -3.45 -6.91
CA ARG A 117 21.58 -4.88 -7.20
C ARG A 117 21.14 -5.69 -5.97
N HIS A 118 21.69 -5.37 -4.80
CA HIS A 118 21.37 -6.08 -3.56
C HIS A 118 19.87 -6.07 -3.23
N TRP A 119 19.21 -4.92 -3.37
CA TRP A 119 17.78 -4.79 -3.06
C TRP A 119 16.89 -5.31 -4.18
N ILE A 120 17.31 -5.12 -5.43
CA ILE A 120 16.55 -5.56 -6.61
C ILE A 120 16.52 -7.08 -6.72
N GLU A 121 17.68 -7.75 -6.57
CA GLU A 121 17.74 -9.22 -6.64
C GLU A 121 17.02 -9.87 -5.46
N ARG A 122 17.02 -9.23 -4.28
CA ARG A 122 16.38 -9.77 -3.08
C ARG A 122 14.86 -9.63 -3.10
N ASP A 123 14.36 -8.46 -3.50
CA ASP A 123 12.95 -8.10 -3.32
C ASP A 123 12.14 -8.06 -4.62
N ASP A 124 12.80 -8.25 -5.76
CA ASP A 124 12.24 -8.13 -7.12
C ASP A 124 11.37 -6.87 -7.23
N LEU A 125 12.05 -5.72 -7.22
CA LEU A 125 11.41 -4.39 -7.15
C LEU A 125 10.48 -4.17 -8.34
N TYR A 126 9.20 -4.37 -8.08
CA TYR A 126 8.12 -4.25 -9.04
C TYR A 126 6.97 -3.50 -8.39
N THR A 127 6.61 -2.35 -8.92
CA THR A 127 5.53 -1.51 -8.41
C THR A 127 4.46 -1.41 -9.47
N THR A 128 3.22 -1.74 -9.11
CA THR A 128 2.07 -1.47 -9.96
C THR A 128 1.36 -0.24 -9.44
N PHE A 129 0.93 0.63 -10.34
CA PHE A 129 -0.03 1.66 -10.02
C PHE A 129 -1.24 1.61 -10.94
N TRP A 130 -2.38 1.99 -10.40
CA TRP A 130 -3.64 2.09 -11.14
C TRP A 130 -4.16 3.51 -11.09
N ILE A 131 -4.74 3.95 -12.20
CA ILE A 131 -5.51 5.19 -12.25
C ILE A 131 -6.99 4.81 -12.30
N SER A 132 -7.74 5.20 -11.27
CA SER A 132 -9.16 4.90 -11.15
C SER A 132 -9.98 5.60 -12.23
N ARG A 133 -11.03 4.90 -12.65
CA ARG A 133 -12.03 5.36 -13.62
C ARG A 133 -13.40 5.00 -13.08
N GLU A 134 -14.38 5.85 -13.35
CA GLU A 134 -15.78 5.50 -13.13
C GLU A 134 -16.13 4.28 -13.98
N GLU A 135 -16.94 3.38 -13.41
CA GLU A 135 -17.50 2.23 -14.12
C GLU A 135 -18.61 2.64 -15.10
#